data_AF-A0A3B9JDW3-F1
#
_entry.id   AF-A0A3B9JDW3-F1
#
_cell.length_a   1.000
_cell.length_b   1.000
_cell.length_c   1.000
_cell.angle_alpha   90.00
_cell.angle_beta   90.00
_cell.angle_gamma   90.00
#
_symmetry.space_group_name_H-M   'P 1'
#
loop_
_entity.id
_entity.type
_entity.pdbx_description
1 polymer ?
#
loop_
_entity_poly.entity_id
_entity_poly.type
_entity_poly.pdbx_seq_one_letter_code
_entity_poly.pdbx_strand_id
1 'polypeptide(L)'
;MDAIVVAGGIPLPEDPLYTYTLGNSKALLDIAGKPMVQWVLDALSSAKSIENVIVIGLSAKSGVTCAKPLHFLPNQGRMLSNIVTGVEKSQE
;
A
#
# COMPACT_ATOMS: atom_id res chain seq x y z
N MET A 1 -17.22 0.04 -4.76
CA MET A 1 -16.04 -0.25 -5.63
C MET A 1 -14.82 -0.49 -4.76
N ASP A 2 -13.94 -1.42 -5.14
CA ASP A 2 -12.71 -1.69 -4.40
C ASP A 2 -11.53 -0.86 -4.91
N ALA A 3 -10.69 -0.40 -3.99
CA ALA A 3 -9.44 0.27 -4.30
C ALA A 3 -8.26 -0.66 -4.02
N ILE A 4 -7.41 -0.88 -5.03
CA ILE A 4 -6.19 -1.68 -4.92
C ILE A 4 -4.98 -0.73 -4.78
N VAL A 5 -4.25 -0.85 -3.67
CA VAL A 5 -3.07 -0.04 -3.36
C VAL A 5 -1.83 -0.92 -3.36
N VAL A 6 -0.99 -0.79 -4.39
CA VAL A 6 0.25 -1.57 -4.52
C VAL A 6 1.40 -0.85 -3.80
N ALA A 7 1.72 -1.32 -2.59
CA ALA A 7 2.66 -0.69 -1.66
C ALA A 7 3.91 -1.57 -1.34
N GLY A 8 4.20 -2.57 -2.18
CA GLY A 8 5.28 -3.55 -1.97
C GLY A 8 6.67 -3.15 -2.49
N GLY A 9 6.86 -1.91 -2.94
CA GLY A 9 8.14 -1.47 -3.50
C GLY A 9 9.22 -1.27 -2.44
N ILE A 10 10.35 -1.95 -2.61
CA ILE A 10 11.54 -1.82 -1.76
C ILE A 10 12.66 -1.20 -2.64
N PRO A 11 13.13 0.02 -2.33
CA PRO A 11 14.25 0.62 -3.07
C PRO A 11 15.53 -0.22 -2.95
N LEU A 12 16.29 -0.30 -4.03
CA LEU A 12 17.63 -0.88 -4.12
C LEU A 12 18.71 0.20 -3.92
N PRO A 13 19.98 -0.14 -3.59
CA PRO A 13 21.03 0.83 -3.32
C PRO A 13 21.22 1.93 -4.38
N GLU A 14 20.97 1.61 -5.64
CA GLU A 14 21.02 2.53 -6.78
C GLU A 14 19.82 3.47 -6.89
N ASP A 15 18.71 3.18 -6.20
CA ASP A 15 17.49 3.97 -6.25
C ASP A 15 17.63 5.26 -5.41
N PRO A 16 17.13 6.41 -5.90
CA PRO A 16 17.24 7.69 -5.20
C PRO A 16 16.67 7.71 -3.77
N LEU A 17 15.70 6.83 -3.47
CA LEU A 17 15.05 6.77 -2.17
C LEU A 17 15.74 5.83 -1.16
N TYR A 18 16.76 5.07 -1.57
CA TYR A 18 17.39 4.08 -0.70
C TYR A 18 17.99 4.68 0.56
N THR A 19 18.63 5.84 0.46
CA THR A 19 19.26 6.52 1.61
C THR A 19 18.25 6.90 2.70
N TYR A 20 16.98 7.02 2.34
CA TYR A 20 15.89 7.35 3.27
C TYR A 20 15.15 6.11 3.78
N THR A 21 15.16 5.01 3.03
CA THR A 21 14.43 3.79 3.42
C THR A 21 15.32 2.70 3.97
N LEU A 22 16.63 2.71 3.66
CA LEU A 22 17.61 1.71 4.05
C LEU A 22 17.17 0.28 3.72
N GLY A 23 16.59 0.09 2.52
CA GLY A 23 16.06 -1.20 2.08
C GLY A 23 14.74 -1.61 2.74
N ASN A 24 14.07 -0.70 3.47
CA ASN A 24 12.70 -0.90 3.93
C ASN A 24 11.67 -0.41 2.89
N SER A 25 10.40 -0.70 3.13
CA SER A 25 9.31 -0.27 2.24
C SER A 25 9.24 1.25 2.12
N LYS A 26 9.30 1.77 0.89
CA LYS A 26 9.17 3.21 0.62
C LYS A 26 7.78 3.76 0.94
N ALA A 27 6.77 2.89 0.98
CA ALA A 27 5.40 3.25 1.31
C ALA A 27 5.25 3.72 2.77
N LEU A 28 6.19 3.33 3.64
CA LEU A 28 6.21 3.70 5.05
C LEU A 28 7.13 4.88 5.36
N LEU A 29 7.75 5.48 4.34
CA LEU A 29 8.58 6.67 4.54
C LEU A 29 7.73 7.78 5.16
N ASP A 30 8.25 8.44 6.20
CA ASP A 30 7.57 9.57 6.83
C ASP A 30 7.51 10.75 5.86
N ILE A 31 6.29 11.24 5.63
CA ILE A 31 6.00 12.43 4.84
C ILE A 31 5.13 13.33 5.71
N ALA A 32 5.75 14.37 6.27
CA ALA A 32 5.11 15.34 7.15
C ALA A 32 4.46 14.71 8.40
N GLY A 33 5.18 13.81 9.09
CA GLY A 33 4.76 13.20 10.36
C GLY A 33 3.80 12.01 10.21
N LYS A 34 3.73 11.43 9.02
CA LYS A 34 2.83 10.31 8.70
C LYS A 34 3.44 9.42 7.60
N PRO A 35 3.27 8.08 7.64
CA PRO A 35 3.65 7.21 6.54
C PRO A 35 3.05 7.66 5.21
N MET A 36 3.84 7.69 4.13
CA MET A 36 3.41 8.09 2.78
C MET A 36 2.09 7.42 2.35
N VAL A 37 1.97 6.11 2.55
CA VAL A 37 0.77 5.34 2.19
C VAL A 37 -0.46 5.73 3.01
N GLN A 38 -0.29 6.21 4.25
CA GLN A 38 -1.42 6.62 5.07
C GLN A 38 -2.13 7.84 4.47
N TRP A 39 -1.41 8.75 3.79
CA TRP A 39 -2.05 9.84 3.04
C TRP A 39 -2.98 9.33 1.93
N VAL A 40 -2.59 8.23 1.27
CA VAL A 40 -3.43 7.57 0.26
C VAL A 40 -4.66 6.93 0.93
N LEU A 41 -4.45 6.24 2.05
CA LEU A 41 -5.54 5.58 2.79
C LEU A 41 -6.54 6.57 3.39
N ASP A 42 -6.09 7.74 3.86
CA ASP A 42 -6.96 8.81 4.37
C ASP A 42 -7.84 9.39 3.25
N ALA A 43 -7.27 9.57 2.05
CA ALA A 43 -8.02 10.01 0.87
C ALA A 43 -9.06 8.95 0.46
N LEU A 44 -8.67 7.67 0.40
CA LEU A 44 -9.58 6.57 0.08
C LEU A 44 -10.67 6.39 1.14
N SER A 45 -10.35 6.60 2.42
CA SER A 45 -11.32 6.60 3.53
C SER A 45 -12.43 7.62 3.31
N SER A 46 -12.10 8.78 2.74
CA SER A 46 -13.04 9.88 2.50
C SER A 46 -13.83 9.75 1.18
N ALA A 47 -13.42 8.87 0.27
CA ALA A 47 -13.99 8.79 -1.07
C ALA A 47 -15.33 8.02 -1.10
N LYS A 48 -16.46 8.68 -1.38
CA LYS A 48 -17.79 8.03 -1.28
C LYS A 48 -18.00 6.79 -2.17
N SER A 49 -17.27 6.68 -3.29
CA SER A 49 -17.39 5.57 -4.25
C SER A 49 -16.62 4.30 -3.85
N ILE A 50 -15.69 4.43 -2.90
CA ILE A 50 -14.87 3.29 -2.47
C ILE A 50 -15.54 2.60 -1.29
N GLU A 51 -15.62 1.28 -1.33
CA GLU A 51 -16.25 0.45 -0.30
C GLU A 51 -15.20 -0.34 0.48
N ASN A 52 -14.23 -0.94 -0.21
CA ASN A 52 -13.13 -1.67 0.42
C ASN A 52 -11.77 -1.20 -0.12
N VAL A 53 -10.72 -1.41 0.68
CA VAL A 53 -9.34 -1.11 0.30
C VAL A 53 -8.48 -2.35 0.46
N ILE A 54 -7.75 -2.71 -0.59
CA ILE A 54 -6.86 -3.87 -0.65
C ILE A 54 -5.43 -3.35 -0.80
N VAL A 55 -4.62 -3.50 0.24
CA VAL A 55 -3.21 -3.09 0.26
C VAL A 55 -2.31 -4.29 0.00
N ILE A 56 -1.41 -4.16 -0.96
CA ILE A 56 -0.51 -5.23 -1.38
C ILE A 56 0.93 -4.87 -1.03
N GLY A 57 1.64 -5.79 -0.38
CA GLY A 57 3.04 -5.64 0.00
C GLY A 57 3.28 -4.91 1.32
N LEU A 58 2.22 -4.70 2.09
CA LEU A 58 2.29 -4.35 3.51
C LEU A 58 1.52 -5.39 4.33
N SER A 59 1.62 -5.30 5.66
CA SER A 59 0.82 -6.11 6.59
C SER A 59 0.23 -5.23 7.67
N ALA A 60 -0.70 -5.77 8.47
CA ALA A 60 -1.27 -5.09 9.62
C ALA A 60 -0.21 -4.57 10.61
N LYS A 61 0.99 -5.18 10.65
CA LYS A 61 2.12 -4.71 11.48
C LYS A 61 2.65 -3.33 11.08
N SER A 62 2.31 -2.84 9.87
CA SER A 62 2.69 -1.49 9.43
C SER A 62 1.99 -0.37 10.20
N GLY A 63 0.90 -0.67 10.94
CA GLY A 63 0.18 0.31 11.74
C GLY A 63 -0.68 1.28 10.94
N VAL A 64 -0.78 1.12 9.62
CA VAL A 64 -1.62 1.96 8.76
C VAL A 64 -3.09 1.62 8.95
N THR A 65 -3.95 2.61 8.79
CA THR A 65 -5.39 2.52 9.06
C THR A 65 -6.22 3.04 7.90
N CYS A 66 -7.48 2.63 7.85
CA CYS A 66 -8.48 3.11 6.90
C CYS A 66 -9.83 3.10 7.61
N ALA A 67 -10.69 4.07 7.34
CA ALA A 67 -12.06 4.09 7.88
C ALA A 67 -12.96 3.01 7.25
N LYS A 68 -12.49 2.37 6.18
CA LYS A 68 -13.17 1.34 5.42
C LYS A 68 -12.52 -0.02 5.63
N PRO A 69 -13.23 -1.13 5.34
CA PRO A 69 -12.63 -2.46 5.32
C PRO A 69 -11.27 -2.46 4.60
N LEU A 70 -10.25 -2.91 5.32
CA LEU A 70 -8.85 -2.89 4.89
C LEU A 70 -8.32 -4.32 4.87
N HIS A 71 -7.88 -4.75 3.68
CA HIS A 71 -7.33 -6.07 3.47
C HIS A 71 -5.85 -5.96 3.12
N PHE A 72 -5.04 -6.88 3.63
CA PHE A 72 -3.60 -6.93 3.34
C PHE A 72 -3.24 -8.20 2.59
N LEU A 73 -2.52 -8.05 1.48
CA LEU A 73 -1.96 -9.14 0.70
C LEU A 73 -0.43 -9.02 0.65
N PRO A 74 0.31 -10.15 0.64
CA PRO A 74 1.77 -10.12 0.50
C PRO A 74 2.19 -9.59 -0.88
N ASN A 75 3.41 -9.05 -0.95
CA ASN A 75 4.01 -8.61 -2.22
C ASN A 75 4.28 -9.83 -3.11
N GLN A 76 3.90 -9.74 -4.39
CA GLN A 76 4.09 -10.77 -5.42
C GLN A 76 5.40 -10.56 -6.22
N GLY A 77 6.25 -9.63 -5.80
CA GLY A 77 7.56 -9.35 -6.39
C GLY A 77 7.54 -8.49 -7.65
N ARG A 78 6.46 -8.50 -8.44
CA ARG A 78 6.30 -7.66 -9.65
C ARG A 78 5.00 -6.87 -9.63
N MET A 79 5.00 -5.70 -10.28
CA MET A 79 3.85 -4.79 -10.28
C MET A 79 2.60 -5.41 -10.90
N LEU A 80 2.71 -6.05 -12.08
CA LEU A 80 1.57 -6.70 -12.73
C LEU A 80 1.01 -7.86 -11.88
N SER A 81 1.88 -8.67 -11.28
CA SER A 81 1.46 -9.75 -10.38
C SER A 81 0.70 -9.22 -9.16
N ASN A 82 1.16 -8.11 -8.57
CA ASN A 82 0.43 -7.44 -7.51
C ASN A 82 -0.96 -6.96 -7.98
N ILE A 83 -1.05 -6.34 -9.16
CA ILE A 83 -2.35 -5.88 -9.70
C ILE A 83 -3.31 -7.06 -9.88
N VAL A 84 -2.87 -8.14 -10.51
CA VAL A 84 -3.71 -9.33 -10.75
C VAL A 84 -4.21 -9.92 -9.43
N THR A 85 -3.34 -10.13 -8.46
CA THR A 85 -3.74 -10.65 -7.13
C THR A 85 -4.70 -9.70 -6.40
N GLY A 86 -4.56 -8.39 -6.58
CA GLY A 86 -5.52 -7.42 -6.06
C GLY A 86 -6.89 -7.53 -6.73
N VAL A 87 -6.92 -7.72 -8.04
CA VAL A 87 -8.17 -7.91 -8.81
C VAL A 87 -8.86 -9.20 -8.41
N GLU A 88 -8.12 -10.31 -8.30
CA GLU A 88 -8.66 -11.59 -7.82
C GLU A 88 -9.31 -11.43 -6.43
N LYS A 89 -8.63 -10.75 -5.50
CA LYS A 89 -9.18 -10.48 -4.16
C LYS A 89 -10.44 -9.62 -4.19
N SER A 90 -10.57 -8.69 -5.14
CA SER A 90 -11.75 -7.83 -5.27
C SER A 90 -13.00 -8.55 -5.81
N GLN A 91 -12.86 -9.80 -6.25
CA GLN A 91 -13.96 -10.61 -6.79
C GLN A 91 -14.48 -11.67 -5.79
N GLU A 92 -13.89 -11.76 -4.60
CA GLU A 92 -14.33 -12.67 -3.52
C GLU A 92 -15.55 -12.12 -2.77
#